data_AF-A0A2K3MB93-F1
#
_entry.id   AF-A0A2K3MB93-F1
#
_cell.length_a   1.000
_cell.length_b   1.000
_cell.length_c   1.000
_cell.angle_alpha   90.00
_cell.angle_beta   90.00
_cell.angle_gamma   90.00
#
_symmetry.space_group_name_H-M   'P 1'
#
loop_
_entity.id
_entity.type
_entity.pdbx_description
1 polymer ?
#
loop_
_entity_poly.entity_id
_entity_poly.type
_entity_poly.pdbx_seq_one_letter_code
_entity_poly.pdbx_strand_id
1 'polypeptide(L)'
;MESMMINTWLLLPVLFLSANYLIQCVNGKPQVPCLFIFGDSLSDSGNNNNLPTSSKANYNPYGIDFPIGPTGRFTNGRNSIDIITQLLGFEKFIPPFANINGSDILKGVNYASGGAGIRAETSMTM
;
A
#
# COMPACT_ATOMS: atom_id res chain seq x y z
N MET A 1 6.54 -53.15 10.35
CA MET A 1 6.67 -51.73 9.96
C MET A 1 5.36 -51.37 9.29
N GLU A 2 4.32 -51.14 10.11
CA GLU A 2 2.98 -50.85 9.60
C GLU A 2 3.02 -49.49 8.91
N SER A 3 2.81 -49.50 7.60
CA SER A 3 2.63 -48.27 6.83
C SER A 3 1.45 -47.52 7.44
N MET A 4 1.68 -46.29 7.88
CA MET A 4 0.65 -45.31 8.23
C MET A 4 -0.31 -45.14 7.03
N MET A 5 -1.33 -45.99 6.95
CA MET A 5 -2.44 -45.80 6.02
C MET A 5 -3.25 -44.63 6.57
N ILE A 6 -3.06 -43.45 5.98
CA ILE A 6 -3.95 -42.31 6.22
C ILE A 6 -5.37 -42.80 5.92
N ASN A 7 -6.23 -42.83 6.93
CA ASN A 7 -7.62 -43.22 6.79
C ASN A 7 -8.28 -42.31 5.75
N THR A 8 -8.54 -42.84 4.55
CA THR A 8 -9.11 -42.12 3.41
C THR A 8 -10.44 -41.45 3.73
N TRP A 9 -11.18 -41.97 4.72
CA TRP A 9 -12.41 -41.38 5.26
C TRP A 9 -12.22 -40.00 5.92
N LEU A 10 -11.01 -39.66 6.36
CA LEU A 10 -10.68 -38.34 6.92
C LEU A 10 -10.38 -37.28 5.84
N LEU A 11 -10.17 -37.69 4.58
CA LEU A 11 -9.84 -36.75 3.50
C LEU A 11 -11.03 -35.87 3.12
N LEU A 12 -12.24 -36.43 3.08
CA LEU A 12 -13.47 -35.72 2.74
C LEU A 12 -13.80 -34.56 3.71
N PRO A 13 -13.82 -34.75 5.04
CA PRO A 13 -14.07 -33.65 5.96
C PRO A 13 -12.96 -32.60 5.95
N VAL A 14 -11.70 -32.99 5.74
CA VAL A 14 -10.58 -32.04 5.60
C VAL A 14 -10.70 -31.22 4.32
N LEU A 15 -11.07 -31.84 3.19
CA LEU A 15 -11.36 -31.14 1.92
C LEU A 15 -12.58 -30.22 2.05
N PHE A 16 -13.60 -30.64 2.79
CA PHE A 16 -14.77 -29.81 3.03
C PHE A 16 -14.43 -28.60 3.91
N LEU A 17 -13.66 -28.79 4.98
CA LEU A 17 -13.18 -27.69 5.84
C LEU A 17 -12.27 -26.72 5.09
N SER A 18 -11.35 -27.21 4.25
CA SER A 18 -10.49 -26.35 3.44
C SER A 18 -11.28 -25.60 2.36
N ALA A 19 -12.25 -26.24 1.72
CA ALA A 19 -13.15 -25.57 0.78
C ALA A 19 -13.97 -24.47 1.47
N ASN A 20 -14.51 -24.72 2.67
CA ASN A 20 -15.23 -23.70 3.45
C ASN A 20 -14.32 -22.55 3.88
N TYR A 21 -13.06 -22.83 4.24
CA TYR A 21 -12.08 -21.79 4.53
C TYR A 21 -11.79 -20.91 3.31
N LEU A 22 -11.70 -21.51 2.12
CA LEU A 22 -11.53 -20.78 0.85
C LEU A 22 -12.78 -19.96 0.46
N ILE A 23 -13.99 -20.44 0.78
CA ILE A 23 -15.25 -19.73 0.52
C ILE A 23 -15.42 -18.48 1.42
N GLN A 24 -14.79 -18.45 2.60
CA GLN A 24 -14.78 -17.25 3.45
C GLN A 24 -13.88 -16.12 2.96
N CYS A 25 -13.09 -16.33 1.91
CA CYS A 25 -12.35 -15.28 1.24
C CYS A 25 -13.25 -14.51 0.26
N VAL A 26 -14.27 -13.80 0.76
CA VAL A 26 -14.98 -12.78 -0.03
C VAL A 26 -14.03 -11.61 -0.18
N ASN A 27 -13.35 -11.53 -1.31
CA ASN A 27 -12.51 -10.39 -1.63
C ASN A 27 -13.40 -9.23 -2.08
N GLY A 28 -13.77 -8.37 -1.13
CA GLY A 28 -14.58 -7.19 -1.40
C GLY A 28 -13.87 -6.30 -2.42
N LYS A 29 -14.57 -5.92 -3.49
CA LYS A 29 -14.03 -4.95 -4.44
C LYS A 29 -13.88 -3.59 -3.75
N PRO A 30 -12.85 -2.80 -4.09
CA PRO A 30 -12.77 -1.42 -3.62
C PRO A 30 -14.04 -0.64 -4.00
N GLN A 31 -14.43 0.31 -3.16
CA GLN A 31 -15.62 1.16 -3.36
C GLN A 31 -15.51 2.02 -4.62
N VAL A 32 -14.28 2.31 -5.06
CA VAL A 32 -13.97 3.04 -6.30
C VAL A 32 -12.96 2.25 -7.14
N PRO A 33 -13.02 2.31 -8.49
CA PRO A 33 -12.15 1.50 -9.34
C PRO A 33 -10.68 1.93 -9.28
N CYS A 34 -10.41 3.20 -8.93
CA CYS A 34 -9.07 3.77 -8.82
C CYS A 34 -9.06 4.96 -7.86
N LEU A 35 -7.89 5.31 -7.34
CA LEU A 35 -7.68 6.49 -6.50
C LEU A 35 -6.42 7.25 -6.94
N PHE A 36 -6.59 8.51 -7.37
CA PHE A 36 -5.50 9.41 -7.71
C PHE A 36 -5.28 10.42 -6.60
N ILE A 37 -4.05 10.54 -6.12
CA ILE A 37 -3.71 11.33 -4.94
C ILE A 37 -2.77 12.45 -5.36
N PHE A 38 -3.12 13.68 -4.99
CA PHE A 38 -2.32 14.87 -5.22
C PHE A 38 -2.14 15.58 -3.88
N GLY A 39 -1.00 16.23 -3.68
CA GLY A 39 -0.73 16.94 -2.44
C GLY A 39 0.77 17.13 -2.20
N ASP A 40 1.09 17.29 -0.93
CA ASP A 40 2.43 17.56 -0.43
C ASP A 40 2.94 16.43 0.47
N SER A 41 3.79 16.75 1.44
CA SER A 41 4.33 15.82 2.43
C SER A 41 3.26 15.06 3.23
N LEU A 42 2.06 15.63 3.41
CA LEU A 42 0.98 14.98 4.16
C LEU A 42 0.41 13.75 3.42
N SER A 43 0.56 13.72 2.10
CA SER A 43 0.04 12.67 1.23
C SER A 43 1.13 11.88 0.51
N ASP A 44 2.38 12.37 0.48
CA ASP A 44 3.50 11.70 -0.18
C ASP A 44 3.76 10.31 0.43
N SER A 45 4.01 9.35 -0.46
CA SER A 45 4.33 7.96 -0.12
C SER A 45 5.70 7.53 -0.65
N GLY A 46 6.54 8.47 -1.08
CA GLY A 46 7.91 8.24 -1.52
C GLY A 46 8.27 8.74 -2.92
N ASN A 47 7.53 9.70 -3.48
CA ASN A 47 7.87 10.27 -4.79
C ASN A 47 9.23 10.98 -4.78
N ASN A 48 9.62 11.56 -3.64
CA ASN A 48 10.85 12.35 -3.54
C ASN A 48 12.10 11.53 -3.19
N ASN A 49 11.97 10.21 -2.99
CA ASN A 49 13.05 9.36 -2.47
C ASN A 49 14.31 9.44 -3.35
N ASN A 50 14.14 9.46 -4.68
CA ASN A 50 15.22 9.45 -5.66
C ASN A 50 15.56 10.84 -6.23
N LEU A 51 14.90 11.90 -5.76
CA LEU A 51 15.14 13.27 -6.22
C LEU A 51 16.24 13.95 -5.39
N PRO A 52 17.03 14.88 -5.96
CA PRO A 52 18.05 15.65 -5.23
C PRO A 52 17.43 16.78 -4.38
N THR A 53 16.54 16.42 -3.44
CA THR A 53 15.80 17.36 -2.57
C THR A 53 15.94 16.99 -1.09
N SER A 54 15.86 17.97 -0.20
CA SER A 54 15.71 17.74 1.25
C SER A 54 14.28 17.39 1.64
N SER A 55 13.31 17.62 0.77
CA SER A 55 11.89 17.35 0.99
C SER A 55 11.56 15.86 0.80
N LYS A 56 12.25 14.96 1.51
CA LYS A 56 12.03 13.51 1.48
C LYS A 56 11.98 12.93 2.89
N ALA A 57 11.38 11.77 3.07
CA ALA A 57 11.22 11.10 4.37
C ALA A 57 11.55 9.59 4.31
N ASN A 58 12.58 9.22 3.55
CA ASN A 58 13.06 7.84 3.43
C ASN A 58 14.23 7.52 4.39
N TYR A 59 14.20 8.09 5.59
CA TYR A 59 15.21 7.92 6.62
C TYR A 59 14.58 7.95 8.03
N ASN A 60 15.29 7.42 9.03
CA ASN A 60 14.80 7.40 10.41
C ASN A 60 14.67 8.83 10.99
N PRO A 61 13.64 9.13 11.80
CA PRO A 61 12.71 8.19 12.43
C PRO A 61 11.46 7.86 11.59
N TYR A 62 11.33 8.39 10.37
CA TYR A 62 10.16 8.12 9.53
C TYR A 62 10.06 6.63 9.18
N GLY A 63 8.85 6.11 9.14
CA GLY A 63 8.61 4.70 8.85
C GLY A 63 8.99 3.72 9.97
N ILE A 64 9.35 4.17 11.18
CA ILE A 64 9.69 3.29 12.31
C ILE A 64 8.55 2.32 12.69
N ASP A 65 7.30 2.74 12.50
CA ASP A 65 6.08 1.94 12.74
C ASP A 65 5.52 1.34 11.42
N PHE A 66 6.18 1.57 10.28
CA PHE A 66 5.76 1.02 8.99
C PHE A 66 6.43 -0.35 8.75
N PRO A 67 5.71 -1.40 8.33
CA PRO A 67 6.24 -2.77 8.28
C PRO A 67 7.50 -2.98 7.42
N ILE A 68 7.75 -2.10 6.45
CA ILE A 68 8.92 -2.15 5.54
C ILE A 68 9.92 -1.02 5.81
N GLY A 69 9.79 -0.30 6.93
CA GLY A 69 10.68 0.79 7.30
C GLY A 69 10.36 2.12 6.59
N PRO A 70 11.35 3.03 6.47
CA PRO A 70 11.18 4.34 5.85
C PRO A 70 10.76 4.22 4.37
N THR A 71 9.55 4.69 4.05
CA THR A 71 9.00 4.64 2.69
C THR A 71 9.03 5.98 1.96
N GLY A 72 9.24 7.09 2.66
CA GLY A 72 9.03 8.44 2.14
C GLY A 72 7.74 9.11 2.62
N ARG A 73 6.94 8.42 3.45
CA ARG A 73 5.85 9.04 4.21
C ARG A 73 6.41 9.89 5.34
N PHE A 74 5.91 11.12 5.50
CA PHE A 74 6.32 12.05 6.55
C PHE A 74 5.67 11.72 7.91
N THR A 75 5.64 10.43 8.25
CA THR A 75 5.03 9.85 9.45
C THR A 75 5.84 8.66 9.95
N ASN A 76 5.64 8.24 11.20
CA ASN A 76 6.24 6.99 11.69
C ASN A 76 5.68 5.76 10.98
N GLY A 77 4.40 5.80 10.57
CA GLY A 77 3.70 4.69 9.95
C GLY A 77 2.91 5.15 8.73
N ARG A 78 1.62 4.82 8.70
CA ARG A 78 0.68 5.20 7.65
C ARG A 78 0.35 6.69 7.71
N ASN A 79 0.15 7.32 6.55
CA ASN A 79 -0.41 8.66 6.46
C ASN A 79 -1.96 8.61 6.36
N SER A 80 -2.62 9.77 6.32
CA SER A 80 -4.09 9.84 6.24
C SER A 80 -4.64 9.18 4.96
N ILE A 81 -3.92 9.30 3.85
CA ILE A 81 -4.32 8.73 2.56
C ILE A 81 -4.26 7.20 2.56
N ASP A 82 -3.27 6.60 3.23
CA ASP A 82 -3.23 5.15 3.43
C ASP A 82 -4.46 4.65 4.18
N ILE A 83 -4.89 5.38 5.21
CA ILE A 83 -6.08 5.04 5.99
C ILE A 83 -7.33 5.13 5.10
N ILE A 84 -7.48 6.20 4.31
CA ILE A 84 -8.57 6.34 3.35
C ILE A 84 -8.56 5.21 2.32
N THR A 85 -7.39 4.85 1.79
CA THR A 85 -7.22 3.74 0.83
C THR A 85 -7.72 2.42 1.41
N GLN A 86 -7.44 2.15 2.69
CA GLN A 86 -7.93 0.97 3.38
C GLN A 86 -9.45 1.01 3.60
N LEU A 87 -10.00 2.16 4.00
CA LEU A 87 -11.45 2.34 4.17
C LEU A 87 -12.21 2.18 2.84
N LEU A 88 -11.58 2.54 1.72
CA LEU A 88 -12.12 2.33 0.38
C LEU A 88 -12.00 0.87 -0.09
N GLY A 89 -11.37 -0.03 0.67
CA GLY A 89 -11.31 -1.46 0.37
C GLY A 89 -10.21 -1.86 -0.61
N PHE A 90 -9.17 -1.04 -0.80
CA PHE A 90 -7.99 -1.44 -1.57
C PHE A 90 -7.11 -2.40 -0.76
N GLU A 91 -6.71 -3.52 -1.37
CA GLU A 91 -5.82 -4.52 -0.75
C GLU A 91 -4.39 -3.98 -0.50
N LYS A 92 -3.93 -3.07 -1.36
CA LYS A 92 -2.59 -2.49 -1.34
C LYS A 92 -2.69 -0.97 -1.29
N PHE A 93 -1.69 -0.33 -0.69
CA PHE A 93 -1.54 1.11 -0.78
C PHE A 93 -1.36 1.54 -2.24
N ILE A 94 -1.90 2.71 -2.58
CA ILE A 94 -1.68 3.31 -3.89
C ILE A 94 -0.18 3.67 -4.02
N PRO A 95 0.51 3.22 -5.07
CA PRO A 95 1.95 3.42 -5.19
C PRO A 95 2.32 4.88 -5.53
N PRO A 96 3.50 5.36 -5.13
CA PRO A 96 4.04 6.64 -5.60
C PRO A 96 4.37 6.54 -7.09
N PHE A 97 4.07 7.59 -7.85
CA PHE A 97 4.40 7.71 -9.28
C PHE A 97 5.87 7.39 -9.60
N ALA A 98 6.81 7.68 -8.69
CA ALA A 98 8.22 7.37 -8.89
C ALA A 98 8.53 5.87 -9.06
N ASN A 99 7.65 4.96 -8.62
CA ASN A 99 7.91 3.51 -8.56
C ASN A 99 6.86 2.67 -9.32
N ILE A 100 6.13 3.23 -10.29
CA ILE A 100 5.09 2.50 -11.02
C ILE A 100 5.51 2.03 -12.42
N ASN A 101 4.81 1.01 -12.91
CA ASN A 101 4.74 0.68 -14.33
C ASN A 101 3.44 1.24 -14.94
N GLY A 102 3.38 1.38 -16.26
CA GLY A 102 2.24 2.01 -16.94
C GLY A 102 0.87 1.39 -16.62
N SER A 103 0.80 0.09 -16.33
CA SER A 103 -0.46 -0.59 -15.96
C SER A 103 -0.98 -0.21 -14.57
N ASP A 104 -0.12 0.23 -13.66
CA ASP A 104 -0.52 0.58 -12.29
C ASP A 104 -1.39 1.84 -12.27
N ILE A 105 -1.22 2.71 -13.27
CA ILE A 105 -2.03 3.93 -13.46
C ILE A 105 -3.52 3.62 -13.50
N LEU A 106 -3.91 2.47 -14.05
CA LEU A 106 -5.32 2.06 -14.18
C LEU A 106 -6.00 1.82 -12.82
N LYS A 107 -5.23 1.60 -11.75
CA LYS A 107 -5.74 1.40 -10.38
C LYS A 107 -5.58 2.65 -9.51
N GLY A 108 -5.00 3.72 -10.05
CA GLY A 108 -4.70 4.95 -9.33
C GLY A 108 -3.23 5.06 -8.93
N VAL A 109 -2.79 6.31 -8.73
CA VAL A 109 -1.39 6.67 -8.47
C VAL A 109 -1.33 7.82 -7.48
N ASN A 110 -0.30 7.79 -6.64
CA ASN A 110 0.04 8.91 -5.79
C ASN A 110 1.07 9.83 -6.46
N TYR A 111 0.65 11.06 -6.76
CA TYR A 111 1.45 12.16 -7.31
C TYR A 111 1.86 13.19 -6.25
N ALA A 112 1.47 13.01 -4.98
CA ALA A 112 1.86 13.92 -3.92
C ALA A 112 3.38 13.93 -3.75
N SER A 113 3.96 15.11 -3.53
CA SER A 113 5.41 15.29 -3.45
C SER A 113 5.74 16.19 -2.26
N GLY A 114 6.64 15.74 -1.39
CA GLY A 114 7.12 16.55 -0.27
C GLY A 114 7.56 17.95 -0.72
N GLY A 115 7.03 18.99 -0.07
CA GLY A 115 7.34 20.39 -0.42
C GLY A 115 6.62 20.92 -1.65
N ALA A 116 5.67 20.18 -2.24
CA ALA A 116 4.77 20.75 -3.24
C ALA A 116 3.98 21.92 -2.65
N GLY A 117 3.78 22.97 -3.44
CA GLY A 117 3.01 24.15 -3.05
C GLY A 117 2.16 24.64 -4.21
N ILE A 118 1.01 25.27 -3.92
CA ILE A 118 0.15 25.83 -4.95
C ILE A 118 0.80 27.07 -5.58
N ARG A 119 1.50 27.87 -4.76
CA ARG A 119 2.22 29.05 -5.21
C ARG A 119 3.71 28.77 -5.28
N ALA A 120 4.40 29.47 -6.19
CA ALA A 120 5.83 29.32 -6.39
C ALA A 120 6.66 29.60 -5.12
N GLU A 121 6.22 30.54 -4.28
CA GLU A 121 6.97 30.93 -3.08
C GLU A 121 6.83 29.91 -1.93
N THR A 122 5.85 29.01 -2.03
CA THR A 122 5.58 27.97 -1.02
C THR A 122 6.12 26.59 -1.41
N SER A 123 6.60 26.46 -2.65
CA SER A 123 7.15 25.21 -3.16
C SER A 123 8.63 25.08 -2.78
N MET A 124 9.01 23.89 -2.33
CA MET A 124 10.39 23.50 -2.02
C MET A 124 10.85 22.31 -2.89
N THR A 125 10.11 22.00 -3.96
CA THR A 125 10.51 21.00 -4.95
C THR A 125 11.50 21.65 -5.93
N MET A 126 12.77 21.25 -5.86
CA MET A 126 13.80 21.56 -6.85
C MET A 126 13.83 20.52 -7.96
#